data_AF-A0A3A9W972-F1
#
_entry.id   AF-A0A3A9W972-F1
#
_cell.length_a   1.000
_cell.length_b   1.000
_cell.length_c   1.000
_cell.angle_alpha   90.00
_cell.angle_beta   90.00
_cell.angle_gamma   90.00
#
_symmetry.space_group_name_H-M   'P 1'
#
loop_
_entity.id
_entity.type
_entity.pdbx_description
1 polymer ?
#
loop_
_entity_poly.entity_id
_entity_poly.type
_entity_poly.pdbx_seq_one_letter_code
_entity_poly.pdbx_strand_id
1 'polypeptide(L)'
;MSIKAPEGYISSFIGNGKVTHCIRKGVSKTLCGKDARNVSERPGTGIACKACAARIEAMTEAPAATTDNAETPETQPDTPAARQARTTEAVNELIEKVRAALKAGDQEAAQEATDEADRLMAPLPPAMRGMLRGSLMEAKQTEPDPAATPAEETEDAPAENEEPEPITTPGVHRFESTKEAYDATQTHEEIKDGDVLIIEGQGVVGVLYKAWPFAVTTESGELHHSNGKEYEWDNGRYVTSVELAEQTARELGFPIFREERPAPTEEATDEETAEDAENGAVATRDEEPEGENGNADQTPEARPQNETDTDAKIMGQLIKLGAGHVSDAIRGRVKGNKKIAGVLLDMRTRITDKDGDLDLRSATDEAKKRSAEMYGLVEKAIKDRGGDHAADLLGEMKSIKRGVQTAMTDEVVVYVRSLDTSPAEFIKFERARAEFPELSPSEAVWAYYEKVGKPLPRKTRAELAREKRALANEARRQLTAKTDEEPEQTTEENDTPEDEETKSQHDQDMTTIKRAMKLMAQITERAAEGTTEERAEIKAQLEALASAVTENAATL
;
A
#
# COMPACT_ATOMS: atom_id res chain seq x y z
N MET A 1 0.04 38.39 -24.80
CA MET A 1 0.62 38.06 -26.13
C MET A 1 0.84 36.56 -26.19
N SER A 2 0.53 35.92 -27.32
CA SER A 2 0.55 34.46 -27.46
C SER A 2 1.66 34.07 -28.44
N ILE A 3 2.80 33.60 -27.92
CA ILE A 3 3.99 33.26 -28.71
C ILE A 3 3.81 31.86 -29.30
N LYS A 4 4.06 31.68 -30.60
CA LYS A 4 4.05 30.35 -31.21
C LYS A 4 5.27 29.55 -30.77
N ALA A 5 5.09 28.27 -30.49
CA ALA A 5 6.22 27.37 -30.22
C ALA A 5 7.14 27.31 -31.46
N PRO A 6 8.47 27.44 -31.30
CA PRO A 6 9.41 27.27 -32.39
C PRO A 6 9.48 25.80 -32.84
N GLU A 7 10.12 25.56 -34.00
CA GLU A 7 10.32 24.22 -34.52
C GLU A 7 11.09 23.34 -33.51
N GLY A 8 10.67 22.08 -33.37
CA GLY A 8 11.20 21.16 -32.35
C GLY A 8 10.55 21.28 -30.97
N TYR A 9 9.61 22.20 -30.79
CA TYR A 9 8.84 22.36 -29.56
C TYR A 9 7.34 22.14 -29.79
N ILE A 10 6.63 21.72 -28.74
CA ILE A 10 5.19 21.56 -28.71
C ILE A 10 4.59 22.41 -27.59
N SER A 11 3.40 22.92 -27.82
CA SER A 11 2.61 23.60 -26.81
C SER A 11 1.64 22.61 -26.16
N SER A 12 1.62 22.58 -24.83
CA SER A 12 0.75 21.67 -24.08
C SER A 12 0.26 22.27 -22.76
N PHE A 13 -0.91 21.82 -22.32
CA PHE A 13 -1.43 22.11 -21.01
C PHE A 13 -0.84 21.16 -19.96
N ILE A 14 -0.47 21.71 -18.82
CA ILE A 14 -0.06 20.92 -17.65
C ILE A 14 -1.01 21.20 -16.49
N GLY A 15 -1.50 20.13 -15.86
CA GLY A 15 -2.44 20.21 -14.75
C GLY A 15 -3.87 20.54 -15.21
N ASN A 16 -4.52 21.52 -14.60
CA ASN A 16 -5.94 21.83 -14.82
C ASN A 16 -6.26 22.52 -16.16
N GLY A 17 -5.39 22.45 -17.18
CA GLY A 17 -5.76 22.91 -18.52
C GLY A 17 -5.78 24.44 -18.75
N LYS A 18 -5.35 25.27 -17.79
CA LYS A 18 -5.51 26.74 -17.89
C LYS A 18 -4.34 27.47 -18.56
N VAL A 19 -3.14 26.91 -18.53
CA VAL A 19 -1.93 27.59 -19.06
C VAL A 19 -1.19 26.67 -20.01
N THR A 20 -0.98 27.15 -21.24
CA THR A 20 -0.19 26.47 -22.26
C THR A 20 1.30 26.69 -21.99
N HIS A 21 2.02 25.60 -21.78
CA HIS A 21 3.47 25.54 -21.63
C HIS A 21 4.14 25.09 -22.92
N CYS A 22 5.44 25.36 -23.04
CA CYS A 22 6.27 24.89 -24.15
C CYS A 22 7.14 23.73 -23.67
N ILE A 23 7.20 22.65 -24.44
CA ILE A 23 7.98 21.44 -24.16
C ILE A 23 8.81 21.11 -25.41
N ARG A 24 10.07 20.75 -25.23
CA ARG A 24 10.89 20.24 -26.34
C ARG A 24 10.41 18.83 -26.70
N LYS A 25 10.18 18.53 -27.98
CA LYS A 25 9.76 17.18 -28.42
C LYS A 25 10.71 16.13 -27.85
N GLY A 26 10.17 15.10 -27.21
CA GLY A 26 10.94 14.02 -26.59
C GLY A 26 11.46 14.30 -25.16
N VAL A 27 11.13 15.44 -24.54
CA VAL A 27 11.56 15.76 -23.17
C VAL A 27 10.35 15.81 -22.22
N SER A 28 10.51 15.27 -21.01
CA SER A 28 9.43 15.17 -20.00
C SER A 28 9.24 16.43 -19.15
N LYS A 29 9.95 17.52 -19.45
CA LYS A 29 9.90 18.80 -18.72
C LYS A 29 9.65 19.97 -19.66
N THR A 30 8.84 20.91 -19.21
CA THR A 30 8.64 22.18 -19.92
C THR A 30 9.89 23.05 -19.90
N LEU A 31 9.92 24.05 -20.77
CA LEU A 31 10.89 25.12 -20.68
C LEU A 31 10.87 25.85 -19.33
N CYS A 32 9.82 25.78 -18.51
CA CYS A 32 9.84 26.36 -17.16
C CYS A 32 10.13 25.33 -16.04
N GLY A 33 10.56 24.11 -16.38
CA GLY A 33 10.98 23.08 -15.43
C GLY A 33 9.84 22.29 -14.78
N LYS A 34 8.60 22.43 -15.27
CA LYS A 34 7.46 21.63 -14.78
C LYS A 34 7.44 20.26 -15.45
N ASP A 35 7.17 19.22 -14.65
CA ASP A 35 6.99 17.85 -15.13
C ASP A 35 5.74 17.73 -16.01
N ALA A 36 5.91 17.09 -17.15
CA ALA A 36 4.94 17.00 -18.23
C ALA A 36 4.24 15.64 -18.29
N ARG A 37 4.13 14.95 -17.15
CA ARG A 37 3.62 13.55 -17.07
C ARG A 37 2.11 13.40 -17.38
N ASN A 38 1.36 14.51 -17.50
CA ASN A 38 -0.07 14.54 -17.83
C ASN A 38 -0.34 15.62 -18.89
N VAL A 39 0.14 15.40 -20.11
CA VAL A 39 0.11 16.34 -21.23
C VAL A 39 -0.95 15.91 -22.25
N SER A 40 -1.88 16.80 -22.54
CA SER A 40 -2.68 16.73 -23.78
C SER A 40 -2.03 17.65 -24.82
N GLU A 41 -1.59 17.11 -25.94
CA GLU A 41 -1.05 17.92 -27.04
C GLU A 41 -2.16 18.74 -27.70
N ARG A 42 -1.90 20.02 -27.97
CA ARG A 42 -2.76 20.85 -28.84
C ARG A 42 -1.91 21.67 -29.80
N PRO A 43 -1.57 21.11 -30.96
CA PRO A 43 -0.81 21.80 -31.98
C PRO A 43 -1.44 23.16 -32.30
N GLY A 44 -0.64 24.22 -32.33
CA GLY A 44 -1.08 25.55 -32.78
C GLY A 44 -1.68 26.46 -31.71
N THR A 45 -1.87 26.02 -30.46
CA THR A 45 -2.15 26.94 -29.35
C THR A 45 -0.87 27.67 -28.97
N GLY A 46 -0.90 29.00 -28.88
CA GLY A 46 0.29 29.73 -28.46
C GLY A 46 0.53 29.61 -26.95
N ILE A 47 1.74 29.96 -26.56
CA ILE A 47 2.29 29.69 -25.24
C ILE A 47 1.84 30.81 -24.31
N ALA A 48 1.07 30.44 -23.29
CA ALA A 48 0.53 31.36 -22.29
C ALA A 48 1.39 31.44 -21.02
N CYS A 49 2.30 30.47 -20.80
CA CYS A 49 3.24 30.52 -19.68
C CYS A 49 4.32 31.57 -19.94
N LYS A 50 4.31 32.67 -19.18
CA LYS A 50 5.30 33.77 -19.28
C LYS A 50 6.76 33.28 -19.23
N ALA A 51 7.10 32.34 -18.34
CA ALA A 51 8.45 31.79 -18.25
C ALA A 51 8.87 30.97 -19.49
N CYS A 52 7.95 30.24 -20.11
CA CYS A 52 8.20 29.55 -21.38
C CYS A 52 8.32 30.56 -22.54
N ALA A 53 7.49 31.61 -22.54
CA ALA A 53 7.52 32.68 -23.52
C ALA A 53 8.85 33.46 -23.48
N ALA A 54 9.27 33.94 -22.30
CA ALA A 54 10.53 34.65 -22.13
C ALA A 54 11.76 33.83 -22.57
N ARG A 55 11.76 32.52 -22.30
CA ARG A 55 12.83 31.62 -22.78
C ARG A 55 12.83 31.48 -24.30
N ILE A 56 11.67 31.49 -24.95
CA ILE A 56 11.59 31.45 -26.41
C ILE A 56 12.02 32.77 -27.02
N GLU A 57 11.59 33.90 -26.45
CA GLU A 57 12.03 35.22 -26.89
C GLU A 57 13.55 35.33 -26.82
N ALA A 58 14.15 34.93 -25.70
CA ALA A 58 15.61 34.86 -25.55
C ALA A 58 16.30 33.94 -26.59
N MET A 59 15.64 32.85 -27.00
CA MET A 59 16.14 31.96 -28.05
C MET A 59 16.01 32.57 -29.46
N THR A 60 15.01 33.42 -29.69
CA THR A 60 14.77 34.08 -30.99
C THR A 60 15.49 35.40 -31.16
N GLU A 61 15.85 36.09 -30.06
CA GLU A 61 16.61 37.34 -30.07
C GLU A 61 18.12 37.11 -30.14
N ALA A 62 18.59 35.87 -29.98
CA ALA A 62 19.97 35.53 -30.29
C ALA A 62 20.22 35.78 -31.79
N PRO A 63 21.10 36.74 -32.16
CA PRO A 63 21.39 37.00 -33.56
C PRO A 63 21.92 35.71 -34.18
N ALA A 64 21.39 35.35 -35.35
CA ALA A 64 21.85 34.22 -36.14
C ALA A 64 23.33 34.44 -36.48
N ALA A 65 24.21 33.96 -35.59
CA ALA A 65 25.64 34.00 -35.76
C ALA A 65 25.98 33.00 -36.86
N THR A 66 26.34 33.56 -38.01
CA THR A 66 27.11 32.89 -39.05
C THR A 66 28.24 32.10 -38.40
N THR A 67 28.19 30.78 -38.61
CA THR A 67 29.28 29.86 -38.32
C THR A 67 30.53 30.31 -39.05
N ASP A 68 31.49 30.87 -38.31
CA ASP A 68 32.93 30.81 -38.57
C ASP A 68 33.64 31.73 -37.55
N ASN A 69 33.73 31.27 -36.30
CA ASN A 69 34.85 31.65 -35.42
C ASN A 69 34.90 30.70 -34.22
N ALA A 70 36.02 29.99 -34.12
CA ALA A 70 36.41 29.23 -32.93
C ALA A 70 36.75 30.23 -31.81
N GLU A 71 35.74 30.70 -31.09
CA GLU A 71 35.95 31.42 -29.84
C GLU A 71 36.28 30.43 -28.73
N THR A 72 37.34 30.76 -28.01
CA THR A 72 37.87 30.02 -26.88
C THR A 72 36.84 30.05 -25.76
N PRO A 73 36.49 28.92 -25.12
CA PRO A 73 35.45 28.89 -24.10
C PRO A 73 35.83 29.83 -22.95
N GLU A 74 34.99 30.84 -22.70
CA GLU A 74 35.06 31.64 -21.50
C GLU A 74 35.02 30.70 -20.29
N THR A 75 36.11 30.71 -19.53
CA THR A 75 36.29 29.85 -18.36
C THR A 75 35.35 30.34 -17.26
N GLN A 76 34.21 29.67 -17.09
CA GLN A 76 33.34 29.92 -15.94
C GLN A 76 34.17 29.76 -14.64
N PRO A 77 34.02 30.68 -13.67
CA PRO A 77 34.81 30.65 -12.44
C PRO A 77 34.58 29.34 -11.68
N ASP A 78 35.67 28.68 -11.29
CA ASP A 78 35.65 27.38 -10.61
C ASP A 78 35.31 27.49 -9.12
N THR A 79 34.10 27.98 -8.85
CA THR A 79 33.56 28.13 -7.50
C THR A 79 33.07 26.77 -6.96
N PRO A 80 33.07 26.56 -5.63
CA PRO A 80 32.48 25.36 -5.03
C PRO A 80 31.03 25.09 -5.47
N ALA A 81 30.23 26.15 -5.64
CA ALA A 81 28.85 26.05 -6.12
C ALA A 81 28.80 25.57 -7.59
N ALA A 82 29.66 26.11 -8.46
CA ALA A 82 29.76 25.66 -9.84
C ALA A 82 30.21 24.18 -9.95
N ARG A 83 31.14 23.74 -9.09
CA ARG A 83 31.52 22.31 -9.00
C ARG A 83 30.34 21.43 -8.58
N GLN A 84 29.61 21.82 -7.54
CA GLN A 84 28.42 21.09 -7.09
C GLN A 84 27.34 20.99 -8.17
N ALA A 85 27.09 22.07 -8.90
CA ALA A 85 26.13 22.09 -10.00
C ALA A 85 26.53 21.11 -11.12
N ARG A 86 27.79 21.15 -11.57
CA ARG A 86 28.32 20.22 -12.60
C ARG A 86 28.28 18.76 -12.14
N THR A 87 28.64 18.49 -10.89
CA THR A 87 28.54 17.12 -10.34
C THR A 87 27.09 16.66 -10.26
N THR A 88 26.16 17.53 -9.87
CA THR A 88 24.73 17.19 -9.83
C THR A 88 24.18 16.89 -11.23
N GLU A 89 24.56 17.67 -12.23
CA GLU A 89 24.19 17.44 -13.63
C GLU A 89 24.73 16.10 -14.14
N ALA A 90 26.02 15.82 -13.93
CA ALA A 90 26.64 14.56 -14.32
C ALA A 90 25.98 13.33 -13.66
N VAL A 91 25.59 13.42 -12.38
CA VAL A 91 24.84 12.33 -11.70
C VAL A 91 23.47 12.13 -12.33
N ASN A 92 22.76 13.19 -12.71
CA ASN A 92 21.45 13.05 -13.37
C ASN A 92 21.58 12.39 -14.75
N GLU A 93 22.62 12.69 -15.52
CA GLU A 93 22.88 12.00 -16.80
C GLU A 93 23.12 10.50 -16.59
N LEU A 94 23.86 10.12 -15.54
CA LEU A 94 24.06 8.70 -15.20
C LEU A 94 22.75 8.03 -14.78
N ILE A 95 21.87 8.72 -14.06
CA ILE A 95 20.53 8.20 -13.70
C ILE A 95 19.71 7.88 -14.96
N GLU A 96 19.74 8.74 -15.98
CA GLU A 96 19.06 8.45 -17.25
C GLU A 96 19.72 7.29 -18.01
N LYS A 97 21.05 7.16 -17.95
CA LYS A 97 21.77 5.99 -18.50
C LYS A 97 21.36 4.68 -17.82
N VAL A 98 21.19 4.67 -16.50
CA VAL A 98 20.69 3.51 -15.75
C VAL A 98 19.29 3.11 -16.25
N ARG A 99 18.37 4.07 -16.42
CA ARG A 99 17.04 3.77 -16.97
C ARG A 99 17.10 3.20 -18.38
N ALA A 100 17.92 3.81 -19.25
CA ALA A 100 18.06 3.36 -20.63
C ALA A 100 18.63 1.93 -20.72
N ALA A 101 19.65 1.62 -19.92
CA ALA A 101 20.26 0.31 -19.85
C ALA A 101 19.27 -0.75 -19.34
N LEU A 102 18.56 -0.48 -18.23
CA LEU A 102 17.53 -1.40 -17.71
C LEU A 102 16.40 -1.63 -18.70
N LYS A 103 15.96 -0.57 -19.40
CA LYS A 103 14.95 -0.66 -20.44
C LYS A 103 15.40 -1.56 -21.60
N ALA A 104 16.68 -1.55 -21.93
CA ALA A 104 17.30 -2.41 -22.94
C ALA A 104 17.69 -3.81 -22.44
N GLY A 105 17.44 -4.12 -21.15
CA GLY A 105 17.85 -5.39 -20.54
C GLY A 105 19.36 -5.51 -20.24
N ASP A 106 20.13 -4.44 -20.40
CA ASP A 106 21.58 -4.42 -20.16
C ASP A 106 21.88 -4.13 -18.67
N GLN A 107 21.91 -5.21 -17.88
CA GLN A 107 22.16 -5.14 -16.44
C GLN A 107 23.60 -4.67 -16.11
N GLU A 108 24.58 -5.00 -16.95
CA GLU A 108 25.98 -4.64 -16.73
C GLU A 108 26.19 -3.13 -16.89
N ALA A 109 25.68 -2.55 -17.99
CA ALA A 109 25.74 -1.11 -18.22
C ALA A 109 24.95 -0.32 -17.15
N ALA A 110 23.81 -0.86 -16.69
CA ALA A 110 23.03 -0.26 -15.60
C ALA A 110 23.82 -0.23 -14.27
N GLN A 111 24.56 -1.30 -13.98
CA GLN A 111 25.39 -1.40 -12.78
C GLN A 111 26.62 -0.48 -12.87
N GLU A 112 27.31 -0.43 -14.00
CA GLU A 112 28.45 0.48 -14.21
C GLU A 112 28.04 1.96 -14.04
N ALA A 113 26.92 2.37 -14.66
CA ALA A 113 26.42 3.74 -14.52
C ALA A 113 25.99 4.08 -13.08
N THR A 114 25.48 3.09 -12.34
CA THR A 114 25.17 3.24 -10.90
C THR A 114 26.44 3.50 -10.10
N ASP A 115 27.48 2.69 -10.29
CA ASP A 115 28.71 2.78 -9.50
C ASP A 115 29.43 4.11 -9.72
N GLU A 116 29.42 4.60 -10.96
CA GLU A 116 29.97 5.92 -11.28
C GLU A 116 29.12 7.05 -10.67
N ALA A 117 27.79 6.90 -10.62
CA ALA A 117 26.92 7.88 -9.96
C ALA A 117 27.20 7.96 -8.46
N ASP A 118 27.38 6.82 -7.79
CA ASP A 118 27.76 6.79 -6.37
C ASP A 118 29.13 7.42 -6.10
N ARG A 119 30.10 7.22 -7.01
CA ARG A 119 31.42 7.86 -6.95
C ARG A 119 31.31 9.38 -7.05
N LEU A 120 30.53 9.90 -7.99
CA LEU A 120 30.31 11.34 -8.18
C LEU A 120 29.48 11.97 -7.06
N MET A 121 28.60 11.21 -6.42
CA MET A 121 27.83 11.70 -5.27
C MET A 121 28.69 11.85 -4.00
N ALA A 122 29.78 11.08 -3.84
CA ALA A 122 30.60 11.08 -2.63
C ALA A 122 31.03 12.49 -2.11
N PRO A 123 31.50 13.44 -2.94
CA PRO A 123 31.87 14.78 -2.50
C PRO A 123 30.70 15.74 -2.24
N LEU A 124 29.45 15.36 -2.55
CA LEU A 124 28.29 16.25 -2.38
C LEU A 124 27.84 16.35 -0.91
N PRO A 125 27.22 17.47 -0.50
CA PRO A 125 26.60 17.60 0.81
C PRO A 125 25.56 16.49 1.08
N PRO A 126 25.39 16.02 2.33
CA PRO A 126 24.47 14.92 2.67
C PRO A 126 23.04 15.09 2.15
N ALA A 127 22.50 16.31 2.18
CA ALA A 127 21.15 16.61 1.69
C ALA A 127 21.01 16.35 0.17
N MET A 128 22.01 16.73 -0.63
CA MET A 128 22.01 16.49 -2.07
C MET A 128 22.20 15.00 -2.39
N ARG A 129 23.10 14.32 -1.66
CA ARG A 129 23.29 12.86 -1.80
C ARG A 129 22.01 12.07 -1.54
N GLY A 130 21.24 12.45 -0.51
CA GLY A 130 19.96 11.80 -0.20
C GLY A 130 18.93 11.97 -1.32
N MET A 131 18.84 13.16 -1.92
CA MET A 131 17.95 13.43 -3.04
C MET A 131 18.34 12.61 -4.28
N LEU A 132 19.61 12.65 -4.69
CA LEU A 132 20.10 11.96 -5.89
C LEU A 132 20.03 10.43 -5.74
N ARG A 133 20.32 9.89 -4.55
CA ARG A 133 20.11 8.45 -4.27
C ARG A 133 18.65 8.04 -4.38
N GLY A 134 17.71 8.88 -3.96
CA GLY A 134 16.29 8.64 -4.15
C GLY A 134 15.94 8.48 -5.64
N SER A 135 16.43 9.38 -6.48
CA SER A 135 16.22 9.33 -7.93
C SER A 135 16.93 8.15 -8.61
N LEU A 136 18.12 7.78 -8.14
CA LEU A 136 18.85 6.60 -8.62
C LEU A 136 18.11 5.30 -8.26
N MET A 137 17.57 5.19 -7.04
CA MET A 137 16.75 4.04 -6.63
C MET A 137 15.45 3.93 -7.41
N GLU A 138 14.82 5.05 -7.76
CA GLU A 138 13.65 5.09 -8.65
C GLU A 138 14.01 4.63 -10.06
N ALA A 139 15.16 5.05 -10.60
CA ALA A 139 15.65 4.58 -11.91
C ALA A 139 15.88 3.07 -11.94
N LYS A 140 16.41 2.49 -10.85
CA LYS A 140 16.61 1.03 -10.73
C LYS A 140 15.32 0.19 -10.73
N GLN A 141 14.16 0.81 -10.53
CA GLN A 141 12.86 0.15 -10.60
C GLN A 141 12.25 0.19 -12.01
N THR A 142 12.99 0.69 -13.01
CA THR A 142 12.53 0.70 -14.40
C THR A 142 12.45 -0.74 -14.91
N GLU A 143 11.25 -1.18 -15.27
CA GLU A 143 11.01 -2.49 -15.87
C GLU A 143 11.58 -2.53 -17.30
N PRO A 144 12.12 -3.67 -17.75
CA PRO A 144 12.56 -3.84 -19.13
C PRO A 144 11.40 -3.62 -20.10
N ASP A 145 11.66 -2.99 -21.24
CA ASP A 145 10.64 -2.85 -22.27
C ASP A 145 10.37 -4.23 -22.88
N PRO A 146 9.13 -4.76 -22.81
CA PRO A 146 8.82 -6.06 -23.40
C PRO A 146 9.13 -6.12 -24.90
N ALA A 147 9.16 -4.96 -25.58
CA ALA A 147 9.49 -4.85 -26.99
C ALA A 147 11.01 -4.78 -27.29
N ALA A 148 11.88 -4.63 -26.28
CA ALA A 148 13.33 -4.52 -26.46
C ALA A 148 14.05 -5.88 -26.47
N THR A 149 13.33 -6.99 -26.26
CA THR A 149 13.85 -8.33 -26.50
C THR A 149 14.21 -8.43 -27.99
N PRO A 150 15.48 -8.66 -28.36
CA PRO A 150 15.85 -8.85 -29.76
C PRO A 150 15.01 -10.02 -30.27
N ALA A 151 14.19 -9.76 -31.28
CA ALA A 151 13.46 -10.80 -31.97
C ALA A 151 14.48 -11.74 -32.62
N GLU A 152 14.82 -12.83 -31.94
CA GLU A 152 15.21 -14.04 -32.65
C GLU A 152 14.03 -14.42 -33.54
N GLU A 153 14.28 -14.49 -34.85
CA GLU A 153 13.32 -14.91 -35.85
C GLU A 153 12.87 -16.35 -35.56
N THR A 154 11.81 -16.52 -34.79
CA THR A 154 10.99 -17.73 -34.79
C THR A 154 9.67 -17.43 -35.47
N GLU A 155 9.60 -17.80 -36.74
CA GLU A 155 8.35 -17.92 -37.51
C GLU A 155 7.47 -19.01 -36.87
N ASP A 156 6.57 -18.61 -35.96
CA ASP A 156 5.25 -19.22 -35.69
C ASP A 156 4.81 -18.77 -34.28
N ALA A 157 4.06 -17.67 -34.21
CA ALA A 157 3.41 -17.24 -32.96
C ALA A 157 2.00 -17.87 -32.86
N PRO A 158 1.74 -18.78 -31.90
CA PRO A 158 0.40 -19.25 -31.62
C PRO A 158 -0.40 -18.21 -30.79
N ALA A 159 -1.72 -18.32 -30.86
CA ALA A 159 -2.69 -17.40 -30.28
C ALA A 159 -2.53 -17.21 -28.76
N GLU A 160 -2.17 -15.99 -28.33
CA GLU A 160 -2.17 -15.57 -26.93
C GLU A 160 -3.60 -15.25 -26.46
N ASN A 161 -4.20 -16.12 -25.64
CA ASN A 161 -5.19 -15.85 -24.56
C ASN A 161 -5.96 -17.11 -24.11
N GLU A 162 -5.44 -18.31 -24.29
CA GLU A 162 -6.00 -19.46 -23.57
C GLU A 162 -5.42 -19.48 -22.15
N GLU A 163 -6.29 -19.33 -21.16
CA GLU A 163 -5.92 -19.55 -19.76
C GLU A 163 -5.31 -20.97 -19.66
N PRO A 164 -4.11 -21.10 -19.08
CA PRO A 164 -3.40 -22.37 -19.13
C PRO A 164 -4.15 -23.43 -18.32
N GLU A 165 -4.40 -24.59 -18.94
CA GLU A 165 -5.16 -25.66 -18.32
C GLU A 165 -4.51 -26.19 -17.01
N PRO A 166 -5.33 -26.65 -16.05
CA PRO A 166 -4.84 -27.25 -14.81
C PRO A 166 -3.99 -28.48 -15.09
N ILE A 167 -2.92 -28.66 -14.31
CA ILE A 167 -2.01 -29.78 -14.46
C ILE A 167 -2.62 -30.98 -13.74
N THR A 168 -3.01 -31.99 -14.50
CA THR A 168 -3.68 -33.18 -13.97
C THR A 168 -2.73 -34.35 -13.74
N THR A 169 -1.58 -34.37 -14.42
CA THR A 169 -0.59 -35.46 -14.33
C THR A 169 0.83 -34.91 -14.29
N PRO A 170 1.30 -34.40 -13.14
CA PRO A 170 2.67 -33.90 -12.98
C PRO A 170 3.70 -35.01 -13.21
N GLY A 171 4.78 -34.71 -13.93
CA GLY A 171 5.97 -35.55 -13.98
C GLY A 171 6.71 -35.57 -12.64
N VAL A 172 7.53 -36.59 -12.40
CA VAL A 172 8.33 -36.71 -11.17
C VAL A 172 9.78 -36.97 -11.54
N HIS A 173 10.67 -36.08 -11.10
CA HIS A 173 12.10 -36.11 -11.42
C HIS A 173 12.93 -36.19 -10.15
N ARG A 174 14.05 -36.91 -10.20
CA ARG A 174 14.93 -37.16 -9.05
C ARG A 174 16.32 -36.61 -9.35
N PHE A 175 16.90 -35.90 -8.39
CA PHE A 175 18.22 -35.26 -8.52
C PHE A 175 19.09 -35.55 -7.28
N GLU A 176 20.41 -35.41 -7.44
CA GLU A 176 21.35 -35.61 -6.34
C GLU A 176 21.46 -34.36 -5.46
N SER A 177 21.20 -33.16 -6.02
CA SER A 177 21.26 -31.88 -5.29
C SER A 177 20.21 -30.86 -5.76
N THR A 178 19.84 -29.90 -4.91
CA THR A 178 18.92 -28.81 -5.30
C THR A 178 19.52 -27.90 -6.37
N LYS A 179 20.84 -27.77 -6.42
CA LYS A 179 21.53 -27.00 -7.47
C LYS A 179 21.32 -27.64 -8.84
N GLU A 180 21.58 -28.94 -8.93
CA GLU A 180 21.37 -29.71 -10.15
C GLU A 180 19.90 -29.66 -10.58
N ALA A 181 18.96 -29.84 -9.65
CA ALA A 181 17.53 -29.73 -9.93
C ALA A 181 17.17 -28.34 -10.52
N TYR A 182 17.70 -27.27 -9.92
CA TYR A 182 17.47 -25.91 -10.39
C TYR A 182 18.03 -25.70 -11.82
N ASP A 183 19.29 -26.08 -12.05
CA ASP A 183 19.95 -25.95 -13.35
C ASP A 183 19.24 -26.79 -14.43
N ALA A 184 18.78 -28.00 -14.07
CA ALA A 184 18.04 -28.89 -14.96
C ALA A 184 16.70 -28.27 -15.38
N THR A 185 15.95 -27.65 -14.47
CA THR A 185 14.65 -27.00 -14.82
C THR A 185 14.77 -25.90 -15.88
N GLN A 186 15.97 -25.39 -16.13
CA GLN A 186 16.25 -24.37 -17.14
C GLN A 186 16.77 -24.93 -18.47
N THR A 187 17.26 -26.18 -18.48
CA THR A 187 18.02 -26.72 -19.60
C THR A 187 17.45 -28.02 -20.16
N HIS A 188 16.67 -28.75 -19.37
CA HIS A 188 16.11 -30.05 -19.72
C HIS A 188 14.65 -29.89 -20.16
N GLU A 189 14.40 -30.10 -21.46
CA GLU A 189 13.06 -29.95 -22.03
C GLU A 189 12.05 -30.98 -21.51
N GLU A 190 12.50 -32.11 -20.97
CA GLU A 190 11.63 -33.12 -20.38
C GLU A 190 11.00 -32.71 -19.04
N ILE A 191 11.55 -31.69 -18.37
CA ILE A 191 11.01 -31.15 -17.13
C ILE A 191 10.00 -30.06 -17.50
N LYS A 192 8.73 -30.29 -17.19
CA LYS A 192 7.64 -29.39 -17.53
C LYS A 192 7.18 -28.59 -16.32
N ASP A 193 6.58 -27.44 -16.62
CA ASP A 193 5.92 -26.61 -15.64
C ASP A 193 4.93 -27.44 -14.80
N GLY A 194 5.02 -27.31 -13.48
CA GLY A 194 4.29 -28.08 -12.47
C GLY A 194 4.82 -29.48 -12.18
N ASP A 195 5.93 -29.94 -12.76
CA ASP A 195 6.53 -31.22 -12.38
C ASP A 195 7.09 -31.19 -10.94
N VAL A 196 7.12 -32.36 -10.31
CA VAL A 196 7.63 -32.58 -8.95
C VAL A 196 9.12 -32.93 -9.01
N LEU A 197 9.91 -32.28 -8.16
CA LEU A 197 11.36 -32.45 -8.05
C LEU A 197 11.70 -33.08 -6.70
N ILE A 198 12.39 -34.22 -6.69
CA ILE A 198 12.78 -34.95 -5.48
C ILE A 198 14.30 -34.93 -5.32
N ILE A 199 14.78 -34.43 -4.17
CA ILE A 199 16.20 -34.35 -3.83
C ILE A 199 16.42 -35.00 -2.45
N GLU A 200 16.46 -36.33 -2.44
CA GLU A 200 16.45 -37.12 -1.19
C GLU A 200 17.63 -36.81 -0.27
N GLY A 201 18.84 -36.63 -0.83
CA GLY A 201 20.05 -36.37 -0.06
C GLY A 201 20.03 -35.08 0.76
N GLN A 202 19.09 -34.18 0.45
CA GLN A 202 18.90 -32.90 1.14
C GLN A 202 17.54 -32.80 1.83
N GLY A 203 16.72 -33.85 1.77
CA GLY A 203 15.38 -33.84 2.36
C GLY A 203 14.43 -32.85 1.70
N VAL A 204 14.63 -32.56 0.40
CA VAL A 204 13.86 -31.54 -0.32
C VAL A 204 12.92 -32.19 -1.33
N VAL A 205 11.65 -31.79 -1.31
CA VAL A 205 10.70 -32.03 -2.40
C VAL A 205 10.14 -30.68 -2.83
N GLY A 206 10.10 -30.43 -4.14
CA GLY A 206 9.63 -29.19 -4.72
C GLY A 206 8.75 -29.38 -5.94
N VAL A 207 8.23 -28.26 -6.44
CA VAL A 207 7.43 -28.18 -7.67
C VAL A 207 8.05 -27.10 -8.56
N LEU A 208 8.14 -27.37 -9.87
CA LEU A 208 8.53 -26.34 -10.83
C LEU A 208 7.35 -25.38 -11.05
N TYR A 209 7.51 -24.09 -10.74
CA TYR A 209 6.53 -23.06 -11.07
C TYR A 209 7.11 -22.12 -12.13
N LYS A 210 6.66 -22.27 -13.38
CA LYS A 210 7.21 -21.64 -14.57
C LYS A 210 8.71 -21.94 -14.66
N ALA A 211 9.56 -20.94 -14.46
CA ALA A 211 11.03 -21.09 -14.44
C ALA A 211 11.63 -21.13 -13.03
N TRP A 212 10.79 -21.20 -11.99
CA TRP A 212 11.18 -20.98 -10.60
C TRP A 212 10.75 -22.16 -9.71
N PRO A 213 11.61 -23.17 -9.52
CA PRO A 213 11.29 -24.28 -8.65
C PRO A 213 11.24 -23.85 -7.18
N PHE A 214 10.23 -24.32 -6.45
CA PHE A 214 10.04 -24.03 -5.04
C PHE A 214 9.89 -25.32 -4.22
N ALA A 215 10.33 -25.31 -2.96
CA ALA A 215 10.22 -26.43 -2.06
C ALA A 215 8.88 -26.41 -1.28
N VAL A 216 8.25 -27.58 -1.15
CA VAL A 216 7.11 -27.81 -0.24
C VAL A 216 7.60 -28.30 1.14
N THR A 217 8.80 -28.85 1.20
CA THR A 217 9.48 -29.25 2.44
C THR A 217 10.00 -28.05 3.24
N THR A 218 10.27 -28.27 4.53
CA THR A 218 10.86 -27.27 5.44
C THR A 218 12.25 -26.88 4.98
N GLU A 219 13.05 -27.88 4.57
CA GLU A 219 14.31 -27.66 3.89
C GLU A 219 14.04 -27.29 2.42
N SER A 220 14.70 -26.26 1.92
CA SER A 220 14.59 -25.84 0.51
C SER A 220 15.88 -25.96 -0.28
N GLY A 221 17.04 -26.04 0.40
CA GLY A 221 18.34 -25.93 -0.24
C GLY A 221 18.44 -24.67 -1.08
N GLU A 222 18.71 -24.84 -2.39
CA GLU A 222 18.77 -23.74 -3.37
C GLU A 222 17.42 -23.43 -4.05
N LEU A 223 16.36 -24.21 -3.77
CA LEU A 223 15.03 -23.92 -4.29
C LEU A 223 14.37 -22.76 -3.53
N HIS A 224 13.39 -22.12 -4.15
CA HIS A 224 12.62 -21.06 -3.50
C HIS A 224 11.75 -21.60 -2.37
N HIS A 225 11.48 -20.76 -1.36
CA HIS A 225 10.44 -21.06 -0.38
C HIS A 225 9.08 -20.60 -0.87
N SER A 226 8.10 -21.46 -0.63
CA SER A 226 6.69 -21.14 -0.73
C SER A 226 6.22 -20.18 0.35
N ASN A 227 5.19 -19.40 0.06
CA ASN A 227 4.57 -18.47 1.01
C ASN A 227 3.21 -18.94 1.53
N GLY A 228 2.83 -20.18 1.19
CA GLY A 228 1.58 -20.83 1.60
C GLY A 228 0.40 -20.56 0.66
N LYS A 229 0.63 -20.00 -0.54
CA LYS A 229 -0.41 -19.61 -1.51
C LYS A 229 -0.36 -20.40 -2.82
N GLU A 230 0.34 -21.52 -2.82
CA GLU A 230 0.67 -22.28 -4.02
C GLU A 230 -0.59 -22.84 -4.70
N TYR A 231 -1.62 -23.12 -3.88
CA TYR A 231 -2.95 -23.56 -4.29
C TYR A 231 -3.77 -22.46 -4.98
N GLU A 232 -3.39 -21.19 -4.83
CA GLU A 232 -4.05 -20.04 -5.44
C GLU A 232 -3.35 -19.59 -6.73
N TRP A 233 -2.14 -20.11 -7.01
CA TRP A 233 -1.34 -19.68 -8.15
C TRP A 233 -1.95 -20.12 -9.47
N ASP A 234 -2.00 -19.18 -10.42
CA ASP A 234 -2.59 -19.34 -11.74
C ASP A 234 -3.96 -20.06 -11.66
N ASN A 235 -4.87 -19.55 -10.83
CA ASN A 235 -6.21 -20.12 -10.61
C ASN A 235 -6.22 -21.59 -10.16
N GLY A 236 -5.22 -22.01 -9.38
CA GLY A 236 -5.13 -23.37 -8.85
C GLY A 236 -4.57 -24.40 -9.83
N ARG A 237 -3.89 -23.95 -10.89
CA ARG A 237 -3.28 -24.81 -11.90
C ARG A 237 -2.32 -25.87 -11.32
N TYR A 238 -1.66 -25.56 -10.20
CA TYR A 238 -0.63 -26.41 -9.58
C TYR A 238 -1.12 -27.23 -8.39
N VAL A 239 -2.44 -27.24 -8.09
CA VAL A 239 -2.97 -27.93 -6.91
C VAL A 239 -2.54 -29.41 -6.89
N THR A 240 -2.72 -30.13 -8.00
CA THR A 240 -2.31 -31.54 -8.13
C THR A 240 -0.81 -31.73 -7.92
N SER A 241 0.02 -30.83 -8.45
CA SER A 241 1.47 -30.87 -8.31
C SER A 241 1.91 -30.70 -6.86
N VAL A 242 1.31 -29.73 -6.16
CA VAL A 242 1.60 -29.47 -4.75
C VAL A 242 1.14 -30.64 -3.89
N GLU A 243 -0.04 -31.19 -4.13
CA GLU A 243 -0.54 -32.37 -3.40
C GLU A 243 0.35 -33.59 -3.59
N LEU A 244 0.79 -33.86 -4.83
CA LEU A 244 1.71 -34.95 -5.13
C LEU A 244 3.09 -34.74 -4.46
N ALA A 245 3.61 -33.52 -4.50
CA ALA A 245 4.88 -33.17 -3.84
C ALA A 245 4.79 -33.31 -2.32
N GLU A 246 3.70 -32.85 -1.70
CA GLU A 246 3.45 -33.03 -0.27
C GLU A 246 3.30 -34.52 0.09
N GLN A 247 2.51 -35.28 -0.67
CA GLN A 247 2.38 -36.73 -0.45
C GLN A 247 3.74 -37.43 -0.53
N THR A 248 4.53 -37.13 -1.56
CA THR A 248 5.87 -37.67 -1.74
C THR A 248 6.78 -37.32 -0.57
N ALA A 249 6.73 -36.08 -0.07
CA ALA A 249 7.48 -35.67 1.11
C ALA A 249 7.06 -36.46 2.36
N ARG A 250 5.76 -36.72 2.56
CA ARG A 250 5.27 -37.57 3.67
C ARG A 250 5.76 -39.01 3.55
N GLU A 251 5.72 -39.61 2.36
CA GLU A 251 6.19 -40.97 2.10
C GLU A 251 7.69 -41.13 2.36
N LEU A 252 8.48 -40.10 2.05
CA LEU A 252 9.91 -40.05 2.33
C LEU A 252 10.25 -39.63 3.77
N GLY A 253 9.25 -39.23 4.57
CA GLY A 253 9.44 -38.80 5.96
C GLY A 253 10.07 -37.41 6.11
N PHE A 254 9.98 -36.56 5.09
CA PHE A 254 10.52 -35.20 5.12
C PHE A 254 9.52 -34.23 5.75
N PRO A 255 9.97 -33.31 6.62
CA PRO A 255 9.09 -32.34 7.25
C PRO A 255 8.57 -31.33 6.22
N ILE A 256 7.25 -31.17 6.10
CA ILE A 256 6.61 -30.21 5.19
C ILE A 256 6.55 -28.83 5.84
N PHE A 257 6.79 -27.77 5.07
CA PHE A 257 6.82 -26.38 5.58
C PHE A 257 5.46 -25.92 6.14
N ARG A 258 4.37 -26.51 5.64
CA ARG A 258 3.00 -26.22 6.07
C ARG A 258 2.62 -27.11 7.26
N GLU A 259 2.28 -26.49 8.39
CA GLU A 259 1.56 -27.19 9.47
C GLU A 259 0.24 -27.74 8.90
N GLU A 260 0.02 -29.05 9.06
CA GLU A 260 -1.08 -29.82 8.44
C GLU A 260 -2.39 -29.05 8.34
N ARG A 261 -2.89 -28.90 7.11
CA ARG A 261 -4.31 -28.68 6.87
C ARG A 261 -5.02 -29.92 7.42
N PRO A 262 -6.05 -29.81 8.29
CA PRO A 262 -6.85 -30.97 8.64
C PRO A 262 -7.39 -31.58 7.34
N ALA A 263 -7.24 -32.90 7.20
CA ALA A 263 -7.71 -33.62 6.02
C ALA A 263 -9.15 -33.20 5.69
N PRO A 264 -9.50 -33.01 4.40
CA PRO A 264 -10.90 -32.81 4.04
C PRO A 264 -11.67 -34.00 4.60
N THR A 265 -12.59 -33.73 5.53
CA THR A 265 -13.50 -34.73 6.07
C THR A 265 -14.22 -35.33 4.88
N GLU A 266 -13.99 -36.60 4.57
CA GLU A 266 -14.76 -37.32 3.55
C GLU A 266 -16.24 -37.11 3.87
N GLU A 267 -16.94 -36.33 3.04
CA GLU A 267 -18.39 -36.24 3.12
C GLU A 267 -18.93 -37.64 2.90
N ALA A 268 -19.56 -38.18 3.95
CA ALA A 268 -20.28 -39.44 3.91
C ALA A 268 -21.30 -39.36 2.78
N THR A 269 -21.05 -40.12 1.72
CA THR A 269 -22.06 -40.41 0.71
C THR A 269 -23.09 -41.32 1.37
N ASP A 270 -24.18 -40.73 1.88
CA ASP A 270 -25.39 -41.47 2.26
C ASP A 270 -26.06 -42.00 0.99
N GLU A 271 -25.70 -43.22 0.63
CA GLU A 271 -26.38 -44.02 -0.39
C GLU A 271 -27.65 -44.61 0.24
N GLU A 272 -28.75 -43.87 0.07
CA GLU A 272 -30.12 -44.24 0.43
C GLU A 272 -30.54 -45.53 -0.31
N THR A 273 -30.48 -46.67 0.38
CA THR A 273 -31.16 -47.90 -0.03
C THR A 273 -32.45 -48.01 0.76
N ALA A 274 -33.55 -47.77 0.04
CA ALA A 274 -34.90 -48.09 0.46
C ALA A 274 -35.11 -49.62 0.41
N GLU A 275 -35.56 -50.23 1.51
CA GLU A 275 -36.40 -51.43 1.48
C GLU A 275 -37.06 -51.69 2.87
N ASP A 276 -38.35 -52.03 2.78
CA ASP A 276 -39.17 -52.85 3.68
C ASP A 276 -39.77 -52.32 5.00
N ALA A 277 -40.95 -51.73 4.83
CA ALA A 277 -42.27 -52.16 5.32
C ALA A 277 -42.43 -53.12 6.56
N GLU A 278 -43.48 -52.78 7.31
CA GLU A 278 -44.30 -53.59 8.24
C GLU A 278 -43.80 -53.85 9.67
N ASN A 279 -44.37 -53.13 10.65
CA ASN A 279 -45.41 -53.67 11.53
C ASN A 279 -45.81 -52.72 12.68
N GLY A 280 -47.11 -52.77 13.04
CA GLY A 280 -47.49 -52.74 14.46
C GLY A 280 -48.22 -51.50 14.96
N ALA A 281 -49.54 -51.59 14.96
CA ALA A 281 -50.47 -50.67 15.62
C ALA A 281 -50.34 -50.65 17.15
N VAL A 282 -50.83 -49.57 17.78
CA VAL A 282 -51.93 -49.55 18.79
C VAL A 282 -51.79 -48.38 19.80
N ALA A 283 -52.96 -47.78 20.08
CA ALA A 283 -53.38 -47.03 21.28
C ALA A 283 -53.18 -45.50 21.34
N THR A 284 -54.24 -44.82 20.90
CA THR A 284 -55.01 -43.78 21.63
C THR A 284 -54.45 -43.25 22.96
N ARG A 285 -54.34 -41.92 23.06
CA ARG A 285 -54.85 -41.19 24.23
C ARG A 285 -55.11 -39.72 23.90
N ASP A 286 -56.37 -39.34 24.02
CA ASP A 286 -56.83 -37.96 24.24
C ASP A 286 -56.14 -37.39 25.47
N GLU A 287 -55.64 -36.15 25.38
CA GLU A 287 -55.59 -35.17 26.46
C GLU A 287 -55.10 -33.83 25.86
N GLU A 288 -56.04 -32.93 25.59
CA GLU A 288 -55.74 -31.48 25.63
C GLU A 288 -55.34 -31.14 27.07
N PRO A 289 -54.36 -30.22 27.24
CA PRO A 289 -54.77 -29.01 27.93
C PRO A 289 -54.27 -27.73 27.25
N GLU A 290 -55.14 -26.74 27.38
CA GLU A 290 -54.94 -25.34 27.07
C GLU A 290 -53.77 -24.73 27.84
N GLY A 291 -53.03 -23.84 27.14
CA GLY A 291 -52.58 -22.57 27.69
C GLY A 291 -51.32 -22.57 28.56
N GLU A 292 -50.18 -22.23 27.96
CA GLU A 292 -49.09 -21.56 28.69
C GLU A 292 -48.27 -20.66 27.76
N ASN A 293 -48.00 -19.44 28.22
CA ASN A 293 -47.34 -18.36 27.50
C ASN A 293 -45.97 -18.79 26.94
N GLY A 294 -45.88 -18.88 25.62
CA GLY A 294 -44.62 -19.07 24.91
C GLY A 294 -43.76 -17.82 24.94
N ASN A 295 -43.06 -17.58 26.04
CA ASN A 295 -41.81 -16.83 26.00
C ASN A 295 -40.71 -17.87 25.76
N ALA A 296 -40.45 -18.14 24.47
CA ALA A 296 -39.40 -19.05 24.04
C ALA A 296 -38.05 -18.46 24.44
N ASP A 297 -37.60 -18.83 25.64
CA ASP A 297 -36.23 -18.75 26.09
C ASP A 297 -35.43 -19.74 25.24
N GLN A 298 -35.15 -19.34 23.99
CA GLN A 298 -34.20 -20.05 23.13
C GLN A 298 -32.82 -19.81 23.73
N THR A 299 -32.46 -20.67 24.66
CA THR A 299 -31.07 -20.79 25.11
C THR A 299 -30.26 -21.18 23.88
N PRO A 300 -29.26 -20.39 23.45
CA PRO A 300 -28.47 -20.72 22.27
C PRO A 300 -27.86 -22.12 22.46
N GLU A 301 -28.11 -23.01 21.50
CA GLU A 301 -27.60 -24.38 21.51
C GLU A 301 -26.08 -24.34 21.78
N ALA A 302 -25.65 -25.11 22.78
CA ALA A 302 -24.26 -25.13 23.20
C ALA A 302 -23.38 -25.61 22.03
N ARG A 303 -22.51 -24.73 21.55
CA ARG A 303 -21.54 -25.02 20.48
C ARG A 303 -20.73 -26.29 20.83
N PRO A 304 -20.54 -27.23 19.89
CA PRO A 304 -19.89 -28.51 20.19
C PRO A 304 -18.47 -28.30 20.74
N GLN A 305 -18.12 -29.02 21.81
CA GLN A 305 -16.85 -28.86 22.54
C GLN A 305 -15.60 -28.98 21.63
N ASN A 306 -15.65 -29.81 20.58
CA ASN A 306 -14.53 -30.02 19.65
C ASN A 306 -14.19 -28.78 18.80
N GLU A 307 -15.15 -27.92 18.50
CA GLU A 307 -14.87 -26.66 17.80
C GLU A 307 -14.08 -25.69 18.68
N THR A 308 -14.33 -25.73 20.00
CA THR A 308 -13.71 -24.80 20.96
C THR A 308 -12.22 -25.06 21.16
N ASP A 309 -11.77 -26.31 21.10
CA ASP A 309 -10.35 -26.68 21.21
C ASP A 309 -9.57 -26.28 19.95
N THR A 310 -10.19 -26.47 18.77
CA THR A 310 -9.59 -26.07 17.49
C THR A 310 -9.44 -24.55 17.41
N ASP A 311 -10.48 -23.80 17.79
CA ASP A 311 -10.45 -22.34 17.84
C ASP A 311 -9.38 -21.83 18.82
N ALA A 312 -9.23 -22.46 20.00
CA ALA A 312 -8.19 -22.09 20.96
C ALA A 312 -6.77 -22.33 20.43
N LYS A 313 -6.53 -23.44 19.73
CA LYS A 313 -5.23 -23.74 19.10
C LYS A 313 -4.88 -22.72 18.02
N ILE A 314 -5.84 -22.42 17.14
CA ILE A 314 -5.67 -21.42 16.08
C ILE A 314 -5.41 -20.04 16.68
N MET A 315 -6.14 -19.65 17.72
CA MET A 315 -5.89 -18.40 18.43
C MET A 315 -4.47 -18.32 19.01
N GLY A 316 -3.96 -19.43 19.57
CA GLY A 316 -2.58 -19.51 20.02
C GLY A 316 -1.55 -19.32 18.89
N GLN A 317 -1.82 -19.86 17.70
CA GLN A 317 -0.98 -19.66 16.51
C GLN A 317 -1.02 -18.20 16.02
N LEU A 318 -2.20 -17.59 15.95
CA LEU A 318 -2.37 -16.20 15.54
C LEU A 318 -1.67 -15.22 16.49
N ILE A 319 -1.74 -15.46 17.81
CA ILE A 319 -1.02 -14.67 18.81
C ILE A 319 0.50 -14.73 18.56
N LYS A 320 1.05 -15.93 18.29
CA LYS A 320 2.48 -16.10 18.00
C LYS A 320 2.88 -15.44 16.68
N LEU A 321 2.08 -15.61 15.63
CA LEU A 321 2.31 -15.01 14.32
C LEU A 321 2.32 -13.47 14.40
N GLY A 322 1.32 -12.90 15.09
CA GLY A 322 1.24 -11.46 15.31
C GLY A 322 2.42 -10.92 16.13
N ALA A 323 2.84 -11.64 17.17
CA ALA A 323 4.04 -11.30 17.95
C ALA A 323 5.33 -11.35 17.09
N GLY A 324 5.42 -12.30 16.15
CA GLY A 324 6.49 -12.36 15.14
C GLY A 324 6.53 -11.10 14.28
N HIS A 325 5.40 -10.72 13.69
CA HIS A 325 5.31 -9.51 12.86
C HIS A 325 5.63 -8.21 13.62
N VAL A 326 5.21 -8.09 14.88
CA VAL A 326 5.60 -6.96 15.73
C VAL A 326 7.11 -6.96 15.96
N SER A 327 7.71 -8.12 16.25
CA SER A 327 9.16 -8.23 16.45
C SER A 327 9.97 -7.84 15.20
N ASP A 328 9.50 -8.23 14.01
CA ASP A 328 10.16 -7.88 12.75
C ASP A 328 10.02 -6.40 12.39
N ALA A 329 8.88 -5.80 12.72
CA ALA A 329 8.66 -4.37 12.57
C ALA A 329 9.58 -3.55 13.48
N ILE A 330 9.78 -3.97 14.74
CA ILE A 330 10.72 -3.34 15.69
C ILE A 330 12.16 -3.43 15.16
N ARG A 331 12.55 -4.56 14.55
CA ARG A 331 13.90 -4.71 13.97
C ARG A 331 14.13 -3.88 12.70
N GLY A 332 13.17 -3.04 12.30
CA GLY A 332 13.25 -2.24 11.07
C GLY A 332 13.26 -3.06 9.78
N ARG A 333 12.98 -4.37 9.86
CA ARG A 333 13.09 -5.28 8.71
C ARG A 333 11.91 -5.14 7.75
N VAL A 334 10.75 -4.70 8.23
CA VAL A 334 9.52 -4.60 7.42
C VAL A 334 8.59 -3.48 7.88
N LYS A 335 7.85 -2.89 6.92
CA LYS A 335 6.64 -2.11 7.22
C LYS A 335 5.54 -3.10 7.69
N GLY A 336 5.45 -3.30 9.02
CA GLY A 336 4.62 -4.38 9.59
C GLY A 336 3.17 -4.02 9.94
N ASN A 337 2.81 -2.73 10.03
CA ASN A 337 1.51 -2.32 10.61
C ASN A 337 0.30 -2.98 9.96
N LYS A 338 0.29 -3.10 8.63
CA LYS A 338 -0.79 -3.74 7.87
C LYS A 338 -0.90 -5.24 8.16
N LYS A 339 0.24 -5.95 8.16
CA LYS A 339 0.30 -7.40 8.46
C LYS A 339 -0.18 -7.69 9.89
N ILE A 340 0.27 -6.88 10.86
CA ILE A 340 -0.15 -7.02 12.26
C ILE A 340 -1.65 -6.74 12.40
N ALA A 341 -2.17 -5.72 11.70
CA ALA A 341 -3.61 -5.41 11.68
C ALA A 341 -4.44 -6.55 11.08
N GLY A 342 -3.97 -7.19 10.00
CA GLY A 342 -4.62 -8.36 9.42
C GLY A 342 -4.71 -9.53 10.41
N VAL A 343 -3.63 -9.85 11.13
CA VAL A 343 -3.64 -10.90 12.17
C VAL A 343 -4.58 -10.55 13.33
N LEU A 344 -4.60 -9.29 13.77
CA LEU A 344 -5.55 -8.82 14.79
C LEU A 344 -7.00 -8.95 14.32
N LEU A 345 -7.27 -8.69 13.04
CA LEU A 345 -8.61 -8.83 12.47
C LEU A 345 -9.01 -10.31 12.39
N ASP A 346 -8.11 -11.21 12.01
CA ASP A 346 -8.39 -12.65 11.97
C ASP A 346 -8.65 -13.25 13.37
N MET A 347 -8.01 -12.71 14.41
CA MET A 347 -8.40 -13.05 15.79
C MET A 347 -9.81 -12.54 16.13
N ARG A 348 -10.16 -11.33 15.67
CA ARG A 348 -11.47 -10.71 15.96
C ARG A 348 -12.65 -11.38 15.26
N THR A 349 -12.44 -11.89 14.05
CA THR A 349 -13.47 -12.65 13.31
C THR A 349 -13.77 -14.02 13.92
N ARG A 350 -13.02 -14.42 14.94
CA ARG A 350 -13.22 -15.66 15.73
C ARG A 350 -13.78 -15.40 17.13
N ILE A 351 -13.97 -14.13 17.50
CA ILE A 351 -14.52 -13.73 18.78
C ILE A 351 -15.90 -13.14 18.53
N THR A 352 -16.92 -13.75 19.13
CA THR A 352 -18.25 -13.18 19.18
C THR A 352 -18.42 -12.33 20.44
N ASP A 353 -19.25 -11.30 20.34
CA ASP A 353 -19.69 -10.56 21.51
C ASP A 353 -20.88 -11.24 22.21
N LYS A 354 -21.40 -10.58 23.25
CA LYS A 354 -22.53 -11.07 24.04
C LYS A 354 -23.83 -11.24 23.22
N ASP A 355 -23.92 -10.58 22.06
CA ASP A 355 -25.07 -10.64 21.16
C ASP A 355 -24.84 -11.71 20.07
N GLY A 356 -23.69 -12.41 20.09
CA GLY A 356 -23.30 -13.40 19.09
C GLY A 356 -22.70 -12.79 17.81
N ASP A 357 -22.49 -11.47 17.76
CA ASP A 357 -21.93 -10.79 16.59
C ASP A 357 -20.39 -10.85 16.61
N LEU A 358 -19.74 -10.93 15.45
CA LEU A 358 -18.28 -10.90 15.37
C LEU A 358 -17.69 -9.57 15.88
N ASP A 359 -16.60 -9.61 16.65
CA ASP A 359 -16.02 -8.42 17.25
C ASP A 359 -15.04 -7.66 16.33
N LEU A 360 -15.56 -7.12 15.22
CA LEU A 360 -14.76 -6.37 14.26
C LEU A 360 -14.15 -5.07 14.83
N ARG A 361 -14.65 -4.58 15.98
CA ARG A 361 -14.26 -3.30 16.59
C ARG A 361 -13.41 -3.43 17.86
N SER A 362 -13.09 -4.64 18.31
CA SER A 362 -12.41 -4.86 19.61
C SER A 362 -13.21 -4.37 20.82
N ALA A 363 -14.53 -4.40 20.73
CA ALA A 363 -15.42 -3.97 21.81
C ALA A 363 -15.37 -4.94 23.00
N THR A 364 -15.20 -6.23 22.74
CA THR A 364 -15.17 -7.29 23.75
C THR A 364 -13.87 -7.27 24.55
N ASP A 365 -13.94 -7.70 25.80
CA ASP A 365 -12.76 -7.83 26.65
C ASP A 365 -11.86 -8.98 26.21
N GLU A 366 -12.44 -10.03 25.61
CA GLU A 366 -11.69 -11.14 25.04
C GLU A 366 -10.80 -10.68 23.87
N ALA A 367 -11.33 -9.89 22.92
CA ALA A 367 -10.50 -9.36 21.82
C ALA A 367 -9.37 -8.45 22.32
N LYS A 368 -9.64 -7.63 23.35
CA LYS A 368 -8.62 -6.79 24.00
C LYS A 368 -7.56 -7.65 24.69
N LYS A 369 -7.98 -8.71 25.40
CA LYS A 369 -7.08 -9.65 26.07
C LYS A 369 -6.17 -10.36 25.08
N ARG A 370 -6.69 -10.88 23.96
CA ARG A 370 -5.87 -11.54 22.92
C ARG A 370 -4.86 -10.60 22.27
N SER A 371 -5.27 -9.37 21.97
CA SER A 371 -4.35 -8.33 21.51
C SER A 371 -3.26 -8.03 22.55
N ALA A 372 -3.63 -7.94 23.84
CA ALA A 372 -2.69 -7.72 24.93
C ALA A 372 -1.71 -8.90 25.11
N GLU A 373 -2.17 -10.15 24.96
CA GLU A 373 -1.31 -11.35 24.96
C GLU A 373 -0.27 -11.29 23.84
N MET A 374 -0.71 -10.99 22.61
CA MET A 374 0.17 -10.85 21.44
C MET A 374 1.27 -9.80 21.65
N TYR A 375 0.91 -8.59 22.10
CA TYR A 375 1.92 -7.56 22.40
C TYR A 375 2.75 -7.88 23.65
N GLY A 376 2.16 -8.57 24.64
CA GLY A 376 2.81 -8.97 25.88
C GLY A 376 3.96 -9.95 25.64
N LEU A 377 3.85 -10.85 24.67
CA LEU A 377 4.95 -11.73 24.26
C LEU A 377 6.18 -10.96 23.79
N VAL A 378 5.98 -9.92 22.98
CA VAL A 378 7.07 -9.09 22.46
C VAL A 378 7.64 -8.19 23.55
N GLU A 379 6.78 -7.58 24.36
CA GLU A 379 7.20 -6.76 25.50
C GLU A 379 8.05 -7.56 26.48
N LYS A 380 7.64 -8.80 26.80
CA LYS A 380 8.42 -9.73 27.62
C LYS A 380 9.77 -10.04 26.96
N ALA A 381 9.78 -10.38 25.67
CA ALA A 381 11.04 -10.68 24.96
C ALA A 381 12.02 -9.48 24.92
N ILE A 382 11.52 -8.25 24.84
CA ILE A 382 12.34 -7.03 24.93
C ILE A 382 12.93 -6.87 26.33
N LYS A 383 12.11 -7.06 27.38
CA LYS A 383 12.55 -6.94 28.77
C LYS A 383 13.56 -8.03 29.15
N ASP A 384 13.31 -9.26 28.73
CA ASP A 384 14.15 -10.42 29.06
C ASP A 384 15.55 -10.32 28.42
N ARG A 385 15.69 -9.66 27.27
CA ARG A 385 17.00 -9.37 26.66
C ARG A 385 17.83 -8.36 27.46
N GLY A 386 17.17 -7.51 28.25
CA GLY A 386 17.81 -6.44 29.02
C GLY A 386 18.56 -5.43 28.16
N GLY A 387 19.40 -4.61 28.81
CA GLY A 387 20.28 -3.64 28.18
C GLY A 387 19.68 -2.24 28.00
N ASP A 388 20.56 -1.29 27.69
CA ASP A 388 20.24 0.14 27.61
C ASP A 388 19.21 0.47 26.51
N HIS A 389 19.09 -0.39 25.48
CA HIS A 389 18.17 -0.21 24.36
C HIS A 389 16.72 -0.67 24.64
N ALA A 390 16.44 -1.33 25.77
CA ALA A 390 15.10 -1.86 26.04
C ALA A 390 14.01 -0.75 26.07
N ALA A 391 14.35 0.42 26.61
CA ALA A 391 13.44 1.56 26.65
C ALA A 391 13.09 2.08 25.23
N ASP A 392 14.07 2.14 24.34
CA ASP A 392 13.90 2.59 22.95
C ASP A 392 12.99 1.62 22.18
N LEU A 393 13.25 0.31 22.29
CA LEU A 393 12.44 -0.72 21.65
C LEU A 393 10.98 -0.72 22.15
N LEU A 394 10.75 -0.45 23.44
CA LEU A 394 9.40 -0.26 23.99
C LEU A 394 8.73 1.02 23.45
N GLY A 395 9.51 2.08 23.21
CA GLY A 395 9.06 3.29 22.53
C GLY A 395 8.62 3.02 21.08
N GLU A 396 9.40 2.25 20.33
CA GLU A 396 9.06 1.80 18.98
C GLU A 396 7.81 0.92 18.96
N MET A 397 7.68 -0.01 19.91
CA MET A 397 6.47 -0.84 20.04
C MET A 397 5.21 0.02 20.25
N LYS A 398 5.27 1.10 21.04
CA LYS A 398 4.15 2.06 21.19
C LYS A 398 3.83 2.77 19.86
N SER A 399 4.85 3.11 19.07
CA SER A 399 4.66 3.67 17.73
C SER A 399 3.95 2.68 16.79
N ILE A 400 4.39 1.41 16.80
CA ILE A 400 3.78 0.33 16.03
C ILE A 400 2.33 0.12 16.46
N LYS A 401 2.01 0.06 17.76
CA LYS A 401 0.62 -0.05 18.25
C LYS A 401 -0.29 1.03 17.68
N ARG A 402 0.16 2.30 17.67
CA ARG A 402 -0.59 3.42 17.06
C ARG A 402 -0.75 3.24 15.54
N GLY A 403 0.29 2.80 14.86
CA GLY A 403 0.25 2.50 13.42
C GLY A 403 -0.70 1.36 13.06
N VAL A 404 -0.76 0.32 13.90
CA VAL A 404 -1.67 -0.82 13.76
C VAL A 404 -3.11 -0.39 13.99
N GLN A 405 -3.41 0.34 15.08
CA GLN A 405 -4.74 0.90 15.34
C GLN A 405 -5.26 1.70 14.14
N THR A 406 -4.36 2.45 13.52
CA THR A 406 -4.64 3.27 12.35
C THR A 406 -4.88 2.40 11.10
N ALA A 407 -4.15 1.30 10.93
CA ALA A 407 -4.34 0.34 9.82
C ALA A 407 -5.60 -0.53 10.00
N MET A 408 -6.05 -0.81 11.22
CA MET A 408 -7.24 -1.63 11.49
C MET A 408 -8.50 -1.10 10.79
N THR A 409 -8.68 0.21 10.70
CA THR A 409 -9.81 0.81 9.97
C THR A 409 -9.81 0.39 8.50
N ASP A 410 -8.63 0.36 7.88
CA ASP A 410 -8.49 -0.03 6.47
C ASP A 410 -8.71 -1.53 6.29
N GLU A 411 -8.15 -2.35 7.19
CA GLU A 411 -8.33 -3.82 7.14
C GLU A 411 -9.79 -4.23 7.34
N VAL A 412 -10.54 -3.59 8.24
CA VAL A 412 -11.98 -3.86 8.41
C VAL A 412 -12.76 -3.54 7.14
N VAL A 413 -12.47 -2.42 6.47
CA VAL A 413 -13.11 -2.06 5.20
C VAL A 413 -12.80 -3.10 4.12
N VAL A 414 -11.53 -3.50 4.01
CA VAL A 414 -11.09 -4.50 3.03
C VAL A 414 -11.76 -5.85 3.28
N TYR A 415 -11.80 -6.30 4.54
CA TYR A 415 -12.43 -7.56 4.93
C TYR A 415 -13.93 -7.57 4.62
N VAL A 416 -14.68 -6.54 5.05
CA VAL A 416 -16.13 -6.48 4.80
C VAL A 416 -16.43 -6.44 3.29
N ARG A 417 -15.64 -5.70 2.50
CA ARG A 417 -15.77 -5.71 1.03
C ARG A 417 -15.46 -7.07 0.41
N SER A 418 -14.50 -7.82 0.98
CA SER A 418 -14.12 -9.13 0.45
C SER A 418 -15.23 -10.18 0.59
N LEU A 419 -16.22 -9.96 1.46
CA LEU A 419 -17.37 -10.84 1.63
C LEU A 419 -18.22 -10.96 0.36
N ASP A 420 -18.24 -9.93 -0.50
CA ASP A 420 -18.96 -10.00 -1.79
C ASP A 420 -18.33 -11.01 -2.74
N THR A 421 -17.02 -11.23 -2.63
CA THR A 421 -16.25 -12.20 -3.42
C THR A 421 -15.98 -13.51 -2.68
N SER A 422 -16.39 -13.61 -1.41
CA SER A 422 -16.15 -14.79 -0.57
C SER A 422 -17.41 -15.18 0.21
N PRO A 423 -18.45 -15.72 -0.47
CA PRO A 423 -19.73 -16.03 0.17
C PRO A 423 -19.63 -17.03 1.33
N ALA A 424 -18.63 -17.92 1.31
CA ALA A 424 -18.38 -18.85 2.42
C ALA A 424 -18.03 -18.14 3.73
N GLU A 425 -17.30 -17.02 3.66
CA GLU A 425 -16.99 -16.20 4.85
C GLU A 425 -18.22 -15.44 5.36
N PHE A 426 -19.15 -15.09 4.46
CA PHE A 426 -20.40 -14.42 4.83
C PHE A 426 -21.33 -15.31 5.68
N ILE A 427 -21.14 -16.64 5.66
CA ILE A 427 -21.87 -17.58 6.53
C ILE A 427 -21.70 -17.21 8.01
N LYS A 428 -20.53 -16.66 8.41
CA LYS A 428 -20.27 -16.23 9.79
C LYS A 428 -21.14 -15.05 10.25
N PHE A 429 -21.83 -14.38 9.33
CA PHE A 429 -22.69 -13.22 9.58
C PHE A 429 -24.17 -13.57 9.46
N GLU A 430 -24.61 -14.66 10.09
CA GLU A 430 -25.98 -15.20 9.96
C GLU A 430 -27.07 -14.16 10.23
N ARG A 431 -26.89 -13.33 11.26
CA ARG A 431 -27.86 -12.28 11.62
C ARG A 431 -27.96 -11.20 10.55
N ALA A 432 -26.83 -10.76 9.99
CA ALA A 432 -26.84 -9.80 8.88
C ALA A 432 -27.49 -10.39 7.63
N ARG A 433 -27.18 -11.66 7.32
CA ARG A 433 -27.78 -12.40 6.19
C ARG A 433 -29.29 -12.59 6.35
N ALA A 434 -29.75 -12.94 7.54
CA ALA A 434 -31.17 -13.15 7.82
C ALA A 434 -31.96 -11.84 7.79
N GLU A 435 -31.35 -10.74 8.23
CA GLU A 435 -32.03 -9.46 8.36
C GLU A 435 -32.04 -8.63 7.07
N PHE A 436 -30.99 -8.73 6.25
CA PHE A 436 -30.85 -8.01 4.99
C PHE A 436 -30.57 -8.96 3.81
N PRO A 437 -31.46 -9.92 3.51
CA PRO A 437 -31.23 -10.95 2.49
C PRO A 437 -31.14 -10.38 1.05
N GLU A 438 -31.68 -9.19 0.82
CA GLU A 438 -31.68 -8.51 -0.48
C GLU A 438 -30.42 -7.69 -0.77
N LEU A 439 -29.58 -7.44 0.23
CA LEU A 439 -28.34 -6.68 0.07
C LEU A 439 -27.17 -7.60 -0.31
N SER A 440 -26.11 -7.03 -0.90
CA SER A 440 -24.86 -7.76 -1.07
C SER A 440 -24.27 -8.11 0.32
N PRO A 441 -23.43 -9.16 0.43
CA PRO A 441 -22.80 -9.53 1.70
C PRO A 441 -22.17 -8.36 2.46
N SER A 442 -21.42 -7.49 1.78
CA SER A 442 -20.79 -6.32 2.41
C SER A 442 -21.80 -5.28 2.92
N GLU A 443 -22.81 -4.95 2.11
CA GLU A 443 -23.87 -3.99 2.46
C GLU A 443 -24.78 -4.54 3.58
N ALA A 444 -25.08 -5.84 3.57
CA ALA A 444 -25.82 -6.50 4.65
C ALA A 444 -25.07 -6.38 5.99
N VAL A 445 -23.77 -6.65 6.01
CA VAL A 445 -22.94 -6.48 7.22
C VAL A 445 -22.91 -5.02 7.68
N TRP A 446 -22.71 -4.06 6.77
CA TRP A 446 -22.72 -2.64 7.16
C TRP A 446 -24.08 -2.19 7.71
N ALA A 447 -25.17 -2.53 7.04
CA ALA A 447 -26.53 -2.18 7.47
C ALA A 447 -26.86 -2.79 8.84
N TYR A 448 -26.49 -4.06 9.04
CA TYR A 448 -26.67 -4.74 10.32
C TYR A 448 -25.89 -4.09 11.46
N TYR A 449 -24.59 -3.85 11.28
CA TYR A 449 -23.75 -3.21 12.32
C TYR A 449 -24.17 -1.77 12.60
N GLU A 450 -24.70 -1.05 11.61
CA GLU A 450 -25.31 0.27 11.79
C GLU A 450 -26.59 0.18 12.65
N LYS A 451 -27.49 -0.78 12.37
CA LYS A 451 -28.72 -0.99 13.14
C LYS A 451 -28.46 -1.35 14.60
N VAL A 452 -27.48 -2.23 14.88
CA VAL A 452 -27.15 -2.63 16.27
C VAL A 452 -26.30 -1.58 17.01
N GLY A 453 -26.11 -0.38 16.45
CA GLY A 453 -25.40 0.73 17.10
C GLY A 453 -23.88 0.56 17.14
N LYS A 454 -23.31 -0.30 16.30
CA LYS A 454 -21.88 -0.61 16.21
C LYS A 454 -21.34 -0.29 14.80
N PRO A 455 -21.57 0.92 14.23
CA PRO A 455 -21.29 1.20 12.82
C PRO A 455 -19.82 0.92 12.46
N LEU A 456 -19.62 0.28 11.32
CA LEU A 456 -18.30 -0.04 10.76
C LEU A 456 -17.89 1.01 9.72
N PRO A 457 -16.59 1.25 9.51
CA PRO A 457 -16.13 2.11 8.43
C PRO A 457 -16.52 1.53 7.06
N ARG A 458 -17.09 2.37 6.19
CA ARG A 458 -17.37 2.04 4.78
C ARG A 458 -16.23 2.41 3.83
N LYS A 459 -15.37 3.34 4.25
CA LYS A 459 -14.27 3.89 3.44
C LYS A 459 -12.95 3.77 4.19
N THR A 460 -11.91 3.41 3.45
CA THR A 460 -10.53 3.45 3.92
C THR A 460 -10.11 4.89 4.20
N ARG A 461 -9.06 5.08 5.00
CA ARG A 461 -8.50 6.41 5.26
C ARG A 461 -7.95 7.06 4.00
N ALA A 462 -7.42 6.27 3.06
CA ALA A 462 -6.95 6.77 1.77
C ALA A 462 -8.11 7.34 0.93
N GLU A 463 -9.26 6.67 0.91
CA GLU A 463 -10.48 7.16 0.26
C GLU A 463 -10.98 8.45 0.91
N LEU A 464 -11.09 8.49 2.24
CA LEU A 464 -11.49 9.69 2.98
C LEU A 464 -10.55 10.87 2.73
N ALA A 465 -9.24 10.62 2.66
CA ALA A 465 -8.25 11.64 2.34
C ALA A 465 -8.40 12.17 0.91
N ARG A 466 -8.69 11.28 -0.07
CA ARG A 466 -8.97 11.69 -1.46
C ARG A 466 -10.22 12.53 -1.55
N GLU A 467 -11.30 12.15 -0.87
CA GLU A 467 -12.55 12.92 -0.82
C GLU A 467 -12.36 14.29 -0.19
N LYS A 468 -11.68 14.35 0.96
CA LYS A 468 -11.35 15.61 1.62
C LYS A 468 -10.52 16.53 0.72
N ARG A 469 -9.57 15.97 -0.03
CA ARG A 469 -8.78 16.72 -1.02
C ARG A 469 -9.63 17.20 -2.20
N ALA A 470 -10.56 16.38 -2.67
CA ALA A 470 -11.49 16.75 -3.74
C ALA A 470 -12.40 17.92 -3.31
N LEU A 471 -13.00 17.82 -2.11
CA LEU A 471 -13.81 18.90 -1.52
C LEU A 471 -13.01 20.18 -1.30
N ALA A 472 -11.77 20.09 -0.81
CA ALA A 472 -10.90 21.25 -0.65
C ALA A 472 -10.57 21.92 -2.00
N ASN A 473 -10.34 21.11 -3.04
CA ASN A 473 -10.10 21.62 -4.39
C ASN A 473 -11.35 22.29 -4.98
N GLU A 474 -12.53 21.71 -4.75
CA GLU A 474 -13.81 22.28 -5.19
C GLU A 474 -14.11 23.61 -4.48
N ALA A 475 -13.97 23.67 -3.15
CA ALA A 475 -14.12 24.90 -2.39
C ALA A 475 -13.17 26.00 -2.88
N ARG A 476 -11.92 25.64 -3.19
CA ARG A 476 -10.95 26.56 -3.79
C ARG A 476 -11.40 27.03 -5.18
N ARG A 477 -11.97 26.17 -6.02
CA ARG A 477 -12.52 26.55 -7.33
C ARG A 477 -13.69 27.53 -7.19
N GLN A 478 -14.59 27.28 -6.25
CA GLN A 478 -15.73 28.19 -5.98
C GLN A 478 -15.27 29.56 -5.48
N LEU A 479 -14.24 29.60 -4.62
CA LEU A 479 -13.65 30.88 -4.18
C LEU A 479 -13.03 31.65 -5.33
N THR A 480 -12.26 30.98 -6.20
CA THR A 480 -11.68 31.66 -7.38
C THR A 480 -12.76 32.13 -8.36
N ALA A 481 -13.82 31.35 -8.57
CA ALA A 481 -14.91 31.73 -9.46
C ALA A 481 -15.65 32.99 -8.99
N LYS A 482 -15.80 33.17 -7.67
CA LYS A 482 -16.42 34.37 -7.08
C LYS A 482 -15.53 35.61 -7.11
N THR A 483 -14.21 35.46 -7.23
CA THR A 483 -13.30 36.60 -7.37
C THR A 483 -13.25 37.12 -8.81
N ASP A 484 -13.66 36.29 -9.78
CA ASP A 484 -13.67 36.64 -11.21
C ASP A 484 -15.00 37.27 -11.68
N GLU A 485 -16.04 37.36 -10.81
CA GLU A 485 -17.27 38.12 -11.09
C GLU A 485 -17.10 39.60 -10.67
N GLU A 486 -16.64 40.40 -11.63
CA GLU A 486 -16.77 41.87 -11.82
C GLU A 486 -16.79 42.80 -10.58
N PRO A 487 -15.73 43.61 -10.36
CA PRO A 487 -15.93 45.02 -10.12
C PRO A 487 -16.28 45.69 -11.46
N GLU A 488 -17.50 46.23 -11.55
CA GLU A 488 -17.88 47.15 -12.63
C GLU A 488 -16.81 48.22 -12.82
N GLN A 489 -16.42 48.40 -14.08
CA GLN A 489 -15.46 49.39 -14.56
C GLN A 489 -15.80 50.80 -14.06
N THR A 490 -15.12 51.27 -13.02
CA THR A 490 -14.72 52.67 -12.96
C THR A 490 -13.38 52.78 -13.67
N THR A 491 -13.42 53.30 -14.89
CA THR A 491 -12.27 53.67 -15.69
C THR A 491 -11.49 54.78 -14.98
N GLU A 492 -10.54 54.42 -14.13
CA GLU A 492 -9.35 55.24 -13.89
C GLU A 492 -8.15 54.49 -14.46
N GLU A 493 -7.55 55.10 -15.48
CA GLU A 493 -6.24 54.73 -16.00
C GLU A 493 -5.23 54.77 -14.85
N ASN A 494 -4.76 53.61 -14.39
CA ASN A 494 -3.35 53.36 -14.11
C ASN A 494 -3.09 51.92 -13.65
N ASP A 495 -1.93 51.43 -14.10
CA ASP A 495 -1.14 50.35 -13.55
C ASP A 495 -1.58 48.89 -13.81
N THR A 496 -0.98 48.40 -14.91
CA THR A 496 -0.58 47.04 -15.24
C THR A 496 -0.26 46.16 -14.02
N PRO A 497 -0.71 44.89 -13.96
CA PRO A 497 -0.27 43.95 -12.93
C PRO A 497 1.09 43.35 -13.34
N GLU A 498 2.14 44.11 -13.04
CA GLU A 498 3.51 43.59 -12.92
C GLU A 498 3.68 42.97 -11.52
N ASP A 499 4.43 41.87 -11.50
CA ASP A 499 5.06 41.25 -10.34
C ASP A 499 4.21 40.49 -9.29
N GLU A 500 4.35 39.14 -9.32
CA GLU A 500 4.46 38.34 -8.09
C GLU A 500 5.81 38.67 -7.42
N GLU A 501 6.01 39.95 -7.12
CA GLU A 501 7.08 40.45 -6.28
C GLU A 501 6.91 39.75 -4.93
N THR A 502 8.04 39.26 -4.40
CA THR A 502 8.28 38.99 -2.99
C THR A 502 7.19 39.58 -2.10
N LYS A 503 6.24 38.75 -1.62
CA LYS A 503 5.31 39.17 -0.56
C LYS A 503 6.15 39.91 0.46
N SER A 504 5.87 41.21 0.61
CA SER A 504 6.72 42.06 1.42
C SER A 504 6.87 41.42 2.79
N GLN A 505 8.01 41.61 3.45
CA GLN A 505 8.20 41.08 4.80
C GLN A 505 7.00 41.44 5.70
N HIS A 506 6.44 42.63 5.51
CA HIS A 506 5.20 43.09 6.14
C HIS A 506 3.98 42.17 5.88
N ASP A 507 3.75 41.69 4.66
CA ASP A 507 2.62 40.77 4.38
C ASP A 507 2.81 39.39 5.02
N GLN A 508 4.06 38.94 5.11
CA GLN A 508 4.43 37.71 5.80
C GLN A 508 4.22 37.85 7.32
N ASP A 509 4.62 39.00 7.87
CA ASP A 509 4.45 39.33 9.29
C ASP A 509 2.97 39.48 9.65
N MET A 510 2.18 40.17 8.83
CA MET A 510 0.73 40.29 9.02
C MET A 510 0.01 38.94 8.90
N THR A 511 0.49 38.04 8.04
CA THR A 511 -0.03 36.68 7.96
C THR A 511 0.29 35.89 9.23
N THR A 512 1.49 36.08 9.79
CA THR A 512 1.93 35.45 11.04
C THR A 512 1.12 35.95 12.24
N ILE A 513 0.89 37.27 12.34
CA ILE A 513 0.04 37.87 13.37
C ILE A 513 -1.39 37.31 13.30
N LYS A 514 -1.99 37.23 12.11
CA LYS A 514 -3.33 36.64 11.93
C LYS A 514 -3.39 35.17 12.38
N ARG A 515 -2.35 34.38 12.12
CA ARG A 515 -2.27 32.98 12.60
C ARG A 515 -2.16 32.91 14.12
N ALA A 516 -1.36 33.78 14.73
CA ALA A 516 -1.23 33.86 16.19
C ALA A 516 -2.56 34.22 16.86
N MET A 517 -3.28 35.22 16.33
CA MET A 517 -4.63 35.58 16.82
C MET A 517 -5.62 34.41 16.75
N LYS A 518 -5.60 33.66 15.63
CA LYS A 518 -6.48 32.49 15.46
C LYS A 518 -6.14 31.38 16.47
N LEU A 519 -4.86 31.12 16.72
CA LEU A 519 -4.42 30.14 17.72
C LEU A 519 -4.83 30.55 19.13
N MET A 520 -4.70 31.83 19.49
CA MET A 520 -5.17 32.34 20.79
C MET A 520 -6.67 32.14 20.97
N ALA A 521 -7.48 32.42 19.94
CA ALA A 521 -8.92 32.15 19.99
C ALA A 521 -9.25 30.67 20.24
N GLN A 522 -8.55 29.75 19.58
CA GLN A 522 -8.73 28.30 19.77
C GLN A 522 -8.25 27.80 21.14
N ILE A 523 -7.24 28.44 21.73
CA ILE A 523 -6.80 28.15 23.11
C ILE A 523 -7.88 28.60 24.09
N THR A 524 -8.45 29.79 23.91
CA THR A 524 -9.53 30.30 24.77
C THR A 524 -10.78 29.42 24.69
N GLU A 525 -11.15 28.94 23.50
CA GLU A 525 -12.28 28.03 23.32
C GLU A 525 -12.06 26.70 24.05
N ARG A 526 -10.90 26.06 23.88
CA ARG A 526 -10.55 24.83 24.60
C ARG A 526 -10.44 25.03 26.11
N ALA A 527 -9.93 26.19 26.55
CA ALA A 527 -9.86 26.51 27.96
C ALA A 527 -11.25 26.57 28.59
N ALA A 528 -12.29 27.01 27.86
CA ALA A 528 -13.65 27.07 28.40
C ALA A 528 -14.18 25.71 28.88
N GLU A 529 -13.72 24.62 28.25
CA GLU A 529 -14.05 23.23 28.59
C GLU A 529 -13.20 22.64 29.74
N GLY A 530 -12.11 23.32 30.10
CA GLY A 530 -11.20 22.89 31.16
C GLY A 530 -11.70 23.16 32.58
N THR A 531 -10.99 22.59 33.55
CA THR A 531 -11.22 22.84 34.98
C THR A 531 -10.97 24.31 35.33
N THR A 532 -11.45 24.75 36.49
CA THR A 532 -11.22 26.13 36.97
C THR A 532 -9.73 26.46 37.13
N GLU A 533 -8.91 25.48 37.50
CA GLU A 533 -7.45 25.64 37.66
C GLU A 533 -6.76 25.77 36.29
N GLU A 534 -7.06 24.88 35.34
CA GLU A 534 -6.53 24.97 33.96
C GLU A 534 -6.92 26.28 33.27
N ARG A 535 -8.15 26.77 33.51
CA ARG A 535 -8.60 28.07 33.00
C ARG A 535 -7.81 29.23 33.59
N ALA A 536 -7.50 29.19 34.89
CA ALA A 536 -6.72 30.22 35.55
C ALA A 536 -5.27 30.23 35.02
N GLU A 537 -4.67 29.05 34.81
CA GLU A 537 -3.32 28.93 34.26
C GLU A 537 -3.25 29.43 32.81
N ILE A 538 -4.16 28.97 31.94
CA ILE A 538 -4.20 29.42 30.53
C ILE A 538 -4.43 30.93 30.45
N LYS A 539 -5.31 31.48 31.30
CA LYS A 539 -5.53 32.93 31.38
C LYS A 539 -4.26 33.68 31.77
N ALA A 540 -3.54 33.23 32.81
CA ALA A 540 -2.29 33.85 33.24
C ALA A 540 -1.22 33.82 32.13
N GLN A 541 -1.12 32.72 31.38
CA GLN A 541 -0.20 32.61 30.23
C GLN A 541 -0.58 33.53 29.08
N LEU A 542 -1.87 33.66 28.76
CA LEU A 542 -2.35 34.58 27.72
C LEU A 542 -2.13 36.05 28.11
N GLU A 543 -2.32 36.40 29.40
CA GLU A 543 -2.03 37.74 29.92
C GLU A 543 -0.53 38.05 29.87
N ALA A 544 0.34 37.10 30.23
CA ALA A 544 1.80 37.26 30.13
C ALA A 544 2.24 37.45 28.66
N LEU A 545 1.67 36.67 27.73
CA LEU A 545 1.94 36.82 26.29
C LEU A 545 1.48 38.19 25.77
N ALA A 546 0.27 38.64 26.14
CA ALA A 546 -0.25 39.95 25.75
C ALA A 546 0.63 41.11 26.28
N SER A 547 1.13 40.98 27.51
CA SER A 547 2.07 41.94 28.09
C SER A 547 3.38 41.96 27.30
N ALA A 548 3.96 40.80 27.00
CA ALA A 548 5.20 40.72 26.21
C ALA A 548 5.05 41.28 24.79
N VAL A 549 3.91 41.05 24.13
CA VAL A 549 3.63 41.63 22.81
C VAL A 549 3.52 43.15 22.90
N THR A 550 2.87 43.68 23.94
CA THR A 550 2.71 45.12 24.16
C THR A 550 4.04 45.80 24.45
N GLU A 551 4.89 45.18 25.28
CA GLU A 551 6.24 45.67 25.59
C GLU A 551 7.12 45.73 24.34
N ASN A 552 7.13 44.67 23.54
CA ASN A 552 7.88 44.67 22.28
C ASN A 552 7.30 45.65 21.25
N ALA A 553 5.97 45.79 21.18
CA ALA A 553 5.34 46.77 20.29
C ALA A 553 5.67 48.22 20.67
N ALA A 554 5.93 48.52 21.94
CA ALA A 554 6.37 49.84 22.38
C ALA A 554 7.82 50.17 22.00
N THR A 555 8.60 49.16 21.58
CA THR A 555 9.98 49.34 21.08
C THR A 555 10.07 49.51 19.57
N LEU A 556 8.98 49.26 18.86
CA LEU A 556 8.80 49.53 17.42
C LEU A 556 8.31 50.96 17.22
#